data_AF-A0A8K1D4H8-F1
#
_entry.id   AF-A0A8K1D4H8-F1
#
_cell.length_a   1.000
_cell.length_b   1.000
_cell.length_c   1.000
_cell.angle_alpha   90.00
_cell.angle_beta   90.00
_cell.angle_gamma   90.00
#
_symmetry.space_group_name_H-M   'P 1'
#
loop_
_entity.id
_entity.type
_entity.pdbx_description
1 polymer ?
#
loop_
_entity_poly.entity_id
_entity_poly.type
_entity_poly.pdbx_seq_one_letter_code
_entity_poly.pdbx_strand_id
1 'polypeptide(L)'
;MSVKIKSKITIGVLLMIFLLSVIFTIENVSLAQTSPQIPVYKVVGSADLSNPGSASYWAQIPWINISLTANIPMAPTSGLTHYLLVKAAWNGSWIFILEQWQAPEPAFNVWSTAAAGIYPNASGPGLFRIIELTPGTTYTLEKNYTNYVSIINGKEEMGRIVFNYSGIVLPAPNNTQITVLSNGTILLWHSLRPMEDLLYSDGMFYGYYTNSTWYYPDRAAIMWYLGSGTPTKDGMNIGGKYPGQNFDGVTFKDAGGSLAQAGGSANIWMWVSGATWNNSTYDPAFKANIWQNESLTGLPYVDPNDHGFAVPLYSNNTNMYEVDTAGIWYTPIKSEGLNGSLFFIWTGAKYENGSWIVEFARPLTVPSDYEPFMPNISIGNTYYVAFAVWQGKLGETLFDKSITSSFLTLELVTTPPTTTTTTTTSVSVTSAVPPATLYVTIVGVVIALVALVILYVVFRR
;
A
#
# COMPACT_ATOMS: atom_id res chain seq x y z
N MET A 1 -58.73 13.58 33.08
CA MET A 1 -58.50 15.03 32.92
C MET A 1 -58.08 15.27 31.47
N SER A 2 -58.93 15.88 30.64
CA SER A 2 -58.67 16.04 29.20
C SER A 2 -57.68 17.18 28.96
N VAL A 3 -56.42 16.84 28.64
CA VAL A 3 -55.41 17.82 28.24
C VAL A 3 -55.80 18.39 26.87
N LYS A 4 -56.05 19.70 26.80
CA LYS A 4 -56.49 20.41 25.58
C LYS A 4 -55.47 20.24 24.45
N ILE A 5 -55.93 20.10 23.20
CA ILE A 5 -55.12 19.83 21.98
C ILE A 5 -53.89 20.74 21.85
N LYS A 6 -53.98 22.03 22.23
CA LYS A 6 -52.82 22.95 22.23
C LYS A 6 -51.68 22.51 23.15
N SER A 7 -51.98 21.90 24.29
CA SER A 7 -50.98 21.41 25.25
C SER A 7 -50.27 20.14 24.76
N LYS A 8 -50.93 19.30 23.95
CA LYS A 8 -50.29 18.10 23.33
C LYS A 8 -49.21 18.50 22.32
N ILE A 9 -49.45 19.54 21.53
CA ILE A 9 -48.47 20.04 20.54
C ILE A 9 -47.27 20.69 21.24
N THR A 10 -47.51 21.48 22.30
CA THR A 10 -46.43 22.11 23.07
C THR A 10 -45.50 21.09 23.73
N ILE A 11 -46.07 20.00 24.28
CA ILE A 11 -45.28 18.91 24.87
C ILE A 11 -44.45 18.18 23.80
N GLY A 12 -45.02 17.95 22.60
CA GLY A 12 -44.30 17.33 21.49
C GLY A 12 -43.11 18.16 21.00
N VAL A 13 -43.28 19.48 20.90
CA VAL A 13 -42.20 20.40 20.48
C VAL A 13 -41.10 20.48 21.54
N LEU A 14 -41.45 20.53 22.84
CA LEU A 14 -40.47 20.55 23.93
C LEU A 14 -39.64 19.26 24.01
N LEU A 15 -40.27 18.10 23.77
CA LEU A 15 -39.57 16.81 23.68
C LEU A 15 -38.60 16.78 22.50
N MET A 16 -38.99 17.34 21.34
CA MET A 16 -38.13 17.40 20.16
C MET A 16 -36.91 18.30 20.36
N ILE A 17 -37.09 19.45 21.02
CA ILE A 17 -35.99 20.38 21.36
C ILE A 17 -35.05 19.75 22.39
N PHE A 18 -35.58 19.06 23.40
CA PHE A 18 -34.77 18.32 24.37
C PHE A 18 -33.95 17.21 23.68
N LEU A 19 -34.55 16.47 22.75
CA LEU A 19 -33.86 15.45 21.94
C LEU A 19 -32.71 16.01 21.10
N LEU A 20 -32.96 17.12 20.40
CA LEU A 20 -31.91 17.83 19.64
C LEU A 20 -30.76 18.29 20.54
N SER A 21 -31.07 18.78 21.75
CA SER A 21 -30.04 19.21 22.70
C SER A 21 -29.18 18.04 23.22
N VAL A 22 -29.77 16.86 23.45
CA VAL A 22 -29.04 15.66 23.88
C VAL A 22 -28.12 15.15 22.76
N ILE A 23 -28.57 15.18 21.50
CA ILE A 23 -27.76 14.80 20.33
C ILE A 23 -26.53 15.71 20.20
N PHE A 24 -26.71 17.03 20.32
CA PHE A 24 -25.60 18.01 20.26
C PHE A 24 -24.61 17.88 21.44
N THR A 25 -25.05 17.40 22.62
CA THR A 25 -24.13 17.15 23.73
C THR A 25 -23.31 15.88 23.57
N ILE A 26 -23.76 14.90 22.78
CA ILE A 26 -23.03 13.65 22.53
C ILE A 26 -21.94 13.85 21.45
N GLU A 27 -22.15 14.77 20.50
CA GLU A 27 -21.12 15.13 19.50
C GLU A 27 -19.89 15.83 20.10
N ASN A 28 -20.00 16.40 21.29
CA ASN A 28 -18.92 17.15 21.96
C ASN A 28 -18.26 16.41 23.14
N VAL A 29 -18.58 15.13 23.36
CA VAL A 29 -17.86 14.35 24.37
C VAL A 29 -16.55 13.87 23.77
N SER A 30 -15.43 14.44 24.24
CA SER A 30 -14.09 13.90 24.05
C SER A 30 -14.10 12.42 24.45
N LEU A 31 -14.12 11.53 23.46
CA LEU A 31 -14.00 10.10 23.69
C LEU A 31 -12.59 9.85 24.24
N ALA A 32 -12.52 9.10 25.33
CA ALA A 32 -11.28 8.61 25.91
C ALA A 32 -10.36 8.06 24.80
N GLN A 33 -9.08 8.47 24.87
CA GLN A 33 -8.04 8.12 23.91
C GLN A 33 -8.03 6.60 23.67
N THR A 34 -8.48 6.17 22.49
CA THR A 34 -8.30 4.79 22.04
C THR A 34 -6.80 4.53 21.98
N SER A 35 -6.32 3.45 22.58
CA SER A 35 -4.91 3.06 22.45
C SER A 35 -4.52 2.99 20.97
N PRO A 36 -3.30 3.42 20.60
CA PRO A 36 -2.85 3.35 19.21
C PRO A 36 -2.90 1.89 18.74
N GLN A 37 -3.25 1.69 17.48
CA GLN A 37 -3.20 0.36 16.88
C GLN A 37 -1.77 -0.17 16.81
N ILE A 38 -0.79 0.72 16.69
CA ILE A 38 0.65 0.42 16.70
C ILE A 38 1.37 1.31 17.73
N PRO A 39 1.50 0.86 18.99
CA PRO A 39 2.38 1.51 19.95
C PRO A 39 3.86 1.32 19.57
N VAL A 40 4.59 2.42 19.48
CA VAL A 40 6.06 2.43 19.30
C VAL A 40 6.70 2.55 20.68
N TYR A 41 7.22 1.44 21.20
CA TYR A 41 7.69 1.37 22.60
C TYR A 41 9.06 2.01 22.80
N LYS A 42 9.24 2.75 23.90
CA LYS A 42 10.55 3.26 24.28
C LYS A 42 11.48 2.12 24.70
N VAL A 43 12.66 2.04 24.11
CA VAL A 43 13.69 1.03 24.40
C VAL A 43 15.06 1.64 24.67
N VAL A 44 15.98 0.83 25.17
CA VAL A 44 17.41 1.16 25.27
C VAL A 44 18.17 0.30 24.27
N GLY A 45 18.95 0.94 23.40
CA GLY A 45 19.72 0.28 22.34
C GLY A 45 19.47 0.89 20.96
N SER A 46 19.98 0.22 19.93
CA SER A 46 19.84 0.58 18.52
C SER A 46 19.31 -0.61 17.72
N ALA A 47 18.86 -0.37 16.48
CA ALA A 47 18.59 -1.45 15.53
C ALA A 47 19.84 -2.31 15.27
N ASP A 48 19.65 -3.61 15.08
CA ASP A 48 20.69 -4.51 14.55
C ASP A 48 20.30 -4.92 13.13
N LEU A 49 20.64 -4.06 12.17
CA LEU A 49 20.27 -4.26 10.77
C LEU A 49 21.05 -5.39 10.10
N SER A 50 22.17 -5.82 10.70
CA SER A 50 22.94 -6.99 10.23
C SER A 50 22.24 -8.30 10.58
N ASN A 51 21.40 -8.30 11.62
CA ASN A 51 20.58 -9.42 12.03
C ASN A 51 19.21 -8.95 12.57
N PRO A 52 18.29 -8.57 11.66
CA PRO A 52 16.97 -8.01 12.01
C PRO A 52 16.22 -8.81 13.07
N GLY A 53 15.66 -8.12 14.04
CA GLY A 53 14.87 -8.74 15.12
C GLY A 53 15.70 -9.41 16.23
N SER A 54 17.03 -9.38 16.17
CA SER A 54 17.90 -10.00 17.19
C SER A 54 18.18 -9.11 18.41
N ALA A 55 18.01 -7.79 18.27
CA ALA A 55 18.19 -6.86 19.39
C ALA A 55 17.29 -7.26 20.58
N SER A 56 17.86 -7.29 21.78
CA SER A 56 17.24 -7.93 22.95
C SER A 56 15.89 -7.31 23.36
N TYR A 57 15.68 -6.02 23.08
CA TYR A 57 14.41 -5.35 23.36
C TYR A 57 13.25 -5.89 22.50
N TRP A 58 13.51 -6.48 21.33
CA TRP A 58 12.46 -7.07 20.50
C TRP A 58 11.74 -8.23 21.20
N ALA A 59 12.43 -8.97 22.07
CA ALA A 59 11.82 -10.07 22.85
C ALA A 59 10.75 -9.58 23.83
N GLN A 60 10.78 -8.30 24.22
CA GLN A 60 9.84 -7.70 25.18
C GLN A 60 8.63 -7.07 24.48
N ILE A 61 8.75 -6.72 23.20
CA ILE A 61 7.68 -6.10 22.42
C ILE A 61 6.79 -7.21 21.83
N PRO A 62 5.47 -7.18 22.05
CA PRO A 62 4.55 -8.15 21.42
C PRO A 62 4.43 -7.90 19.92
N TRP A 63 4.24 -8.96 19.15
CA TRP A 63 3.87 -8.85 17.74
C TRP A 63 2.43 -8.35 17.61
N ILE A 64 2.22 -7.38 16.74
CA ILE A 64 0.90 -6.93 16.31
C ILE A 64 0.59 -7.62 15.00
N ASN A 65 -0.53 -8.33 14.93
CA ASN A 65 -0.97 -8.98 13.71
C ASN A 65 -1.87 -8.04 12.90
N ILE A 66 -1.36 -7.55 11.78
CA ILE A 66 -2.05 -6.66 10.86
C ILE A 66 -2.64 -7.50 9.72
N SER A 67 -3.95 -7.43 9.54
CA SER A 67 -4.63 -8.08 8.42
C SER A 67 -4.36 -7.33 7.13
N LEU A 68 -4.05 -8.07 6.06
CA LEU A 68 -3.86 -7.55 4.72
C LEU A 68 -4.92 -8.12 3.78
N THR A 69 -5.18 -7.40 2.70
CA THR A 69 -6.15 -7.72 1.65
C THR A 69 -5.54 -7.50 0.29
N ALA A 70 -6.08 -8.16 -0.74
CA ALA A 70 -5.71 -7.92 -2.12
C ALA A 70 -6.01 -6.46 -2.51
N ASN A 71 -5.03 -5.77 -3.10
CA ASN A 71 -5.27 -4.43 -3.62
C ASN A 71 -5.94 -4.45 -5.01
N ILE A 72 -5.87 -5.58 -5.72
CA ILE A 72 -6.63 -5.86 -6.94
C ILE A 72 -7.51 -7.08 -6.66
N PRO A 73 -8.72 -6.91 -6.09
CA PRO A 73 -9.52 -8.03 -5.59
C PRO A 73 -9.95 -9.06 -6.63
N MET A 74 -9.94 -8.70 -7.92
CA MET A 74 -10.33 -9.59 -9.02
C MET A 74 -9.15 -10.43 -9.56
N ALA A 75 -7.91 -10.09 -9.20
CA ALA A 75 -6.72 -10.78 -9.66
C ALA A 75 -6.36 -11.92 -8.70
N PRO A 76 -6.33 -13.19 -9.15
CA PRO A 76 -6.02 -14.33 -8.27
C PRO A 76 -4.63 -14.30 -7.65
N THR A 77 -3.67 -13.61 -8.26
CA THR A 77 -2.31 -13.44 -7.72
C THR A 77 -2.19 -12.30 -6.71
N SER A 78 -3.27 -11.55 -6.45
CA SER A 78 -3.25 -10.40 -5.56
C SER A 78 -3.61 -10.77 -4.12
N GLY A 79 -2.89 -10.20 -3.15
CA GLY A 79 -3.23 -10.38 -1.75
C GLY A 79 -2.79 -11.72 -1.18
N LEU A 80 -1.68 -12.28 -1.68
CA LEU A 80 -1.17 -13.61 -1.28
C LEU A 80 -0.70 -13.65 0.19
N THR A 81 -0.33 -12.49 0.74
CA THR A 81 0.00 -12.32 2.14
C THR A 81 -1.23 -11.82 2.88
N HIS A 82 -1.79 -12.62 3.77
CA HIS A 82 -3.02 -12.23 4.51
C HIS A 82 -2.75 -11.52 5.83
N TYR A 83 -1.53 -11.65 6.36
CA TYR A 83 -1.15 -11.10 7.66
C TYR A 83 0.30 -10.64 7.66
N LEU A 84 0.54 -9.48 8.27
CA LEU A 84 1.87 -8.92 8.56
C LEU A 84 2.03 -8.81 10.06
N LEU A 85 3.10 -9.37 10.61
CA LEU A 85 3.46 -9.16 12.01
C LEU A 85 4.34 -7.91 12.11
N VAL A 86 3.97 -6.98 12.99
CA VAL A 86 4.71 -5.72 13.20
C VAL A 86 5.09 -5.54 14.66
N LYS A 87 6.33 -5.09 14.91
CA LYS A 87 6.78 -4.49 16.16
C LYS A 87 7.33 -3.10 15.87
N ALA A 88 7.20 -2.19 16.83
CA ALA A 88 7.77 -0.86 16.71
C ALA A 88 8.41 -0.41 18.02
N ALA A 89 9.58 0.23 17.90
CA ALA A 89 10.38 0.71 19.01
C ALA A 89 11.00 2.08 18.70
N TRP A 90 11.36 2.84 19.73
CA TRP A 90 12.14 4.07 19.59
C TRP A 90 13.10 4.23 20.78
N ASN A 91 14.25 4.86 20.56
CA ASN A 91 15.31 4.96 21.58
C ASN A 91 15.61 6.38 22.08
N GLY A 92 14.81 7.37 21.67
CA GLY A 92 15.04 8.78 21.98
C GLY A 92 15.31 9.64 20.75
N SER A 93 15.98 9.09 19.74
CA SER A 93 16.35 9.80 18.51
C SER A 93 16.02 9.04 17.24
N TRP A 94 15.79 7.73 17.33
CA TRP A 94 15.44 6.87 16.20
C TRP A 94 14.12 6.13 16.44
N ILE A 95 13.43 5.82 15.35
CA ILE A 95 12.34 4.85 15.28
C ILE A 95 12.82 3.60 14.56
N PHE A 96 12.35 2.45 15.04
CA PHE A 96 12.59 1.13 14.48
C PHE A 96 11.26 0.43 14.25
N ILE A 97 11.07 -0.16 13.07
CA ILE A 97 9.88 -0.96 12.74
C ILE A 97 10.38 -2.31 12.24
N LEU A 98 9.96 -3.38 12.91
CA LEU A 98 10.28 -4.75 12.53
C LEU A 98 9.02 -5.38 11.95
N GLU A 99 9.15 -5.92 10.75
CA GLU A 99 8.10 -6.57 10.00
C GLU A 99 8.45 -8.04 9.77
N GLN A 100 7.45 -8.91 9.85
CA GLN A 100 7.60 -10.32 9.51
C GLN A 100 6.37 -10.85 8.78
N TRP A 101 6.58 -11.53 7.66
CA TRP A 101 5.53 -12.23 6.92
C TRP A 101 6.03 -13.57 6.37
N GLN A 102 5.10 -14.50 6.16
CA GLN A 102 5.40 -15.77 5.51
C GLN A 102 5.60 -15.54 4.02
N ALA A 103 6.70 -16.07 3.49
CA ALA A 103 7.05 -16.02 2.08
C ALA A 103 7.53 -17.41 1.66
N PRO A 104 6.62 -18.34 1.31
CA PRO A 104 6.98 -19.73 0.98
C PRO A 104 7.96 -19.84 -0.20
N GLU A 105 7.96 -18.86 -1.09
CA GLU A 105 8.86 -18.79 -2.24
C GLU A 105 9.61 -17.45 -2.26
N PRO A 106 10.65 -17.29 -1.42
CA PRO A 106 11.38 -16.03 -1.35
C PRO A 106 12.10 -15.73 -2.67
N ALA A 107 12.03 -14.48 -3.09
CA ALA A 107 12.77 -13.97 -4.23
C ALA A 107 14.16 -13.48 -3.81
N PHE A 108 15.19 -14.26 -4.14
CA PHE A 108 16.59 -13.90 -3.97
C PHE A 108 17.21 -13.51 -5.32
N ASN A 109 18.23 -12.65 -5.33
CA ASN A 109 19.00 -12.30 -6.52
C ASN A 109 18.19 -11.68 -7.69
N VAL A 110 17.06 -11.05 -7.40
CA VAL A 110 16.21 -10.44 -8.43
C VAL A 110 16.53 -8.97 -8.58
N TRP A 111 16.76 -8.54 -9.81
CA TRP A 111 16.84 -7.13 -10.13
C TRP A 111 15.50 -6.43 -9.96
N SER A 112 15.50 -5.26 -9.32
CA SER A 112 14.37 -4.35 -9.48
C SER A 112 14.27 -3.87 -10.93
N THR A 113 13.04 -3.57 -11.38
CA THR A 113 12.75 -3.08 -12.73
C THR A 113 13.54 -1.85 -13.11
N ALA A 114 13.70 -0.98 -12.13
CA ALA A 114 14.36 0.30 -12.25
C ALA A 114 15.90 0.15 -12.33
N ALA A 115 16.51 -0.62 -11.41
CA ALA A 115 17.95 -0.82 -11.39
C ALA A 115 18.43 -1.57 -12.64
N ALA A 116 17.62 -2.51 -13.14
CA ALA A 116 17.94 -3.24 -14.35
C ALA A 116 17.99 -2.35 -15.61
N GLY A 117 17.22 -1.26 -15.63
CA GLY A 117 17.17 -0.28 -16.72
C GLY A 117 18.45 0.52 -16.92
N ILE A 118 19.33 0.54 -15.91
CA ILE A 118 20.49 1.42 -15.85
C ILE A 118 21.79 0.63 -15.99
N TYR A 119 21.81 -0.64 -15.59
CA TYR A 119 23.02 -1.47 -15.60
C TYR A 119 23.01 -2.46 -16.77
N PRO A 120 23.98 -2.39 -17.72
CA PRO A 120 23.91 -3.07 -19.01
C PRO A 120 23.96 -4.61 -18.94
N ASN A 121 24.35 -5.18 -17.79
CA ASN A 121 24.35 -6.64 -17.56
C ASN A 121 23.12 -7.13 -16.78
N ALA A 122 22.22 -6.24 -16.38
CA ALA A 122 21.03 -6.59 -15.61
C ALA A 122 19.93 -7.09 -16.55
N SER A 123 20.06 -8.33 -17.03
CA SER A 123 18.93 -9.05 -17.60
C SER A 123 18.08 -9.59 -16.45
N GLY A 124 16.82 -9.19 -16.40
CA GLY A 124 15.93 -9.68 -15.36
C GLY A 124 14.47 -9.32 -15.59
N PRO A 125 13.57 -10.02 -14.88
CA PRO A 125 12.11 -9.78 -14.86
C PRO A 125 11.73 -8.35 -14.49
N GLY A 126 12.69 -7.60 -13.94
CA GLY A 126 12.58 -6.17 -13.76
C GLY A 126 12.43 -5.36 -15.07
N LEU A 127 13.18 -5.62 -16.14
CA LEU A 127 13.17 -4.70 -17.28
C LEU A 127 11.82 -4.64 -17.99
N PHE A 128 11.16 -5.80 -18.07
CA PHE A 128 9.97 -5.98 -18.86
C PHE A 128 8.87 -6.63 -18.03
N ARG A 129 7.70 -6.01 -18.02
CA ARG A 129 6.54 -6.55 -17.32
C ARG A 129 5.82 -7.49 -18.29
N ILE A 130 5.59 -8.71 -17.84
CA ILE A 130 4.81 -9.70 -18.57
C ILE A 130 3.55 -9.92 -17.75
N ILE A 131 2.39 -9.65 -18.33
CA ILE A 131 1.10 -9.89 -17.70
C ILE A 131 0.55 -11.19 -18.25
N GLU A 132 0.13 -12.07 -17.36
CA GLU A 132 -0.73 -13.19 -17.70
C GLU A 132 -2.18 -12.70 -17.74
N LEU A 133 -2.86 -12.95 -18.86
CA LEU A 133 -4.28 -12.63 -18.98
C LEU A 133 -5.13 -13.71 -18.32
N THR A 134 -6.27 -13.30 -17.75
CA THR A 134 -7.22 -14.19 -17.07
C THR A 134 -7.57 -15.42 -17.92
N PRO A 135 -7.49 -16.65 -17.38
CA PRO A 135 -7.87 -17.85 -18.11
C PRO A 135 -9.26 -17.74 -18.75
N GLY A 136 -9.36 -18.08 -20.04
CA GLY A 136 -10.56 -17.87 -20.84
C GLY A 136 -10.57 -16.57 -21.64
N THR A 137 -9.59 -15.67 -21.42
CA THR A 137 -9.35 -14.56 -22.34
C THR A 137 -8.95 -15.09 -23.71
N THR A 138 -9.59 -14.59 -24.75
CA THR A 138 -9.27 -14.86 -26.15
C THR A 138 -8.83 -13.58 -26.84
N TYR A 139 -8.29 -13.69 -28.05
CA TYR A 139 -7.96 -12.53 -28.87
C TYR A 139 -8.41 -12.72 -30.32
N THR A 140 -8.72 -11.62 -30.98
CA THR A 140 -8.89 -11.54 -32.43
C THR A 140 -7.90 -10.53 -33.00
N LEU A 141 -7.56 -10.68 -34.29
CA LEU A 141 -6.80 -9.68 -35.03
C LEU A 141 -7.73 -8.98 -36.03
N GLU A 142 -8.06 -7.73 -35.73
CA GLU A 142 -8.92 -6.90 -36.57
C GLU A 142 -8.09 -6.23 -37.69
N LYS A 143 -8.15 -6.83 -38.89
CA LYS A 143 -7.33 -6.44 -40.05
C LYS A 143 -7.77 -5.14 -40.74
N ASN A 144 -8.95 -4.61 -40.41
CA ASN A 144 -9.42 -3.31 -40.87
C ASN A 144 -8.62 -2.14 -40.29
N TYR A 145 -7.88 -2.35 -39.20
CA TYR A 145 -6.96 -1.36 -38.62
C TYR A 145 -5.60 -1.40 -39.34
N THR A 146 -5.56 -0.87 -40.57
CA THR A 146 -4.36 -0.94 -41.43
C THR A 146 -3.18 -0.08 -40.95
N ASN A 147 -3.39 0.80 -39.98
CA ASN A 147 -2.36 1.60 -39.33
C ASN A 147 -1.84 0.98 -38.01
N TYR A 148 -2.36 -0.18 -37.62
CA TYR A 148 -1.89 -0.93 -36.46
C TYR A 148 -1.00 -2.09 -36.90
N VAL A 149 0.06 -2.30 -36.13
CA VAL A 149 0.92 -3.48 -36.17
C VAL A 149 0.79 -4.16 -34.81
N SER A 150 0.59 -5.47 -34.81
CA SER A 150 0.56 -6.31 -33.63
C SER A 150 1.63 -7.38 -33.74
N ILE A 151 2.21 -7.82 -32.62
CA ILE A 151 3.22 -8.87 -32.60
C ILE A 151 2.62 -10.09 -31.90
N ILE A 152 2.41 -11.17 -32.63
CA ILE A 152 1.81 -12.40 -32.11
C ILE A 152 2.84 -13.53 -32.23
N ASN A 153 3.26 -14.11 -31.10
CA ASN A 153 4.27 -15.17 -31.05
C ASN A 153 5.57 -14.79 -31.78
N GLY A 154 5.99 -13.53 -31.66
CA GLY A 154 7.20 -12.99 -32.29
C GLY A 154 7.05 -12.64 -33.78
N LYS A 155 5.86 -12.77 -34.36
CA LYS A 155 5.58 -12.39 -35.75
C LYS A 155 4.77 -11.09 -35.81
N GLU A 156 5.25 -10.13 -36.58
CA GLU A 156 4.49 -8.91 -36.90
C GLU A 156 3.31 -9.23 -37.83
N GLU A 157 2.14 -8.72 -37.47
CA GLU A 157 0.88 -8.87 -38.18
C GLU A 157 0.20 -7.51 -38.31
N MET A 158 -0.30 -7.19 -39.51
CA MET A 158 -1.05 -5.97 -39.75
C MET A 158 -2.48 -6.11 -39.18
N GLY A 159 -2.86 -5.20 -38.30
CA GLY A 159 -4.14 -5.19 -37.62
C GLY A 159 -4.01 -4.93 -36.13
N ARG A 160 -5.15 -4.75 -35.47
CA ARG A 160 -5.24 -4.50 -34.04
C ARG A 160 -5.65 -5.77 -33.29
N ILE A 161 -4.91 -6.12 -32.24
CA ILE A 161 -5.36 -7.14 -31.30
C ILE A 161 -6.56 -6.62 -30.53
N VAL A 162 -7.59 -7.44 -30.41
CA VAL A 162 -8.75 -7.17 -29.56
C VAL A 162 -8.94 -8.35 -28.61
N PHE A 163 -8.82 -8.11 -27.31
CA PHE A 163 -9.04 -9.11 -26.28
C PHE A 163 -10.54 -9.28 -26.01
N ASN A 164 -10.94 -10.50 -25.68
CA ASN A 164 -12.29 -10.80 -25.23
C ASN A 164 -12.26 -11.73 -24.02
N TYR A 165 -12.88 -11.30 -22.93
CA TYR A 165 -13.09 -12.11 -21.75
C TYR A 165 -14.54 -11.97 -21.29
N SER A 166 -15.27 -13.07 -21.27
CA SER A 166 -16.68 -13.11 -20.85
C SER A 166 -17.58 -12.08 -21.57
N GLY A 167 -17.29 -11.78 -22.84
CA GLY A 167 -18.03 -10.82 -23.65
C GLY A 167 -17.60 -9.35 -23.48
N ILE A 168 -16.70 -9.06 -22.54
CA ILE A 168 -16.03 -7.76 -22.45
C ILE A 168 -14.94 -7.72 -23.51
N VAL A 169 -14.92 -6.66 -24.32
CA VAL A 169 -14.02 -6.50 -25.45
C VAL A 169 -13.06 -5.35 -25.15
N LEU A 170 -11.76 -5.64 -25.18
CA LEU A 170 -10.71 -4.67 -24.90
C LEU A 170 -9.73 -4.57 -26.08
N PRO A 171 -9.87 -3.54 -26.94
CA PRO A 171 -8.94 -3.29 -28.01
C PRO A 171 -7.56 -2.90 -27.48
N ALA A 172 -6.51 -3.57 -27.95
CA ALA A 172 -5.15 -3.34 -27.51
C ALA A 172 -4.49 -2.17 -28.28
N PRO A 173 -3.52 -1.47 -27.67
CA PRO A 173 -2.78 -0.40 -28.31
C PRO A 173 -1.93 -0.87 -29.49
N ASN A 174 -1.50 0.07 -30.33
CA ASN A 174 -0.59 -0.23 -31.44
C ASN A 174 0.75 -0.78 -30.90
N ASN A 175 1.39 -1.67 -31.68
CA ASN A 175 2.59 -2.41 -31.30
C ASN A 175 2.41 -3.32 -30.07
N THR A 176 1.17 -3.73 -29.77
CA THR A 176 0.94 -4.73 -28.71
C THR A 176 1.61 -6.04 -29.09
N GLN A 177 2.36 -6.59 -28.13
CA GLN A 177 3.01 -7.88 -28.27
C GLN A 177 2.38 -8.91 -27.33
N ILE A 178 1.94 -10.04 -27.89
CA ILE A 178 1.47 -11.20 -27.13
C ILE A 178 2.26 -12.46 -27.46
N THR A 179 2.32 -13.37 -26.49
CA THR A 179 2.72 -14.76 -26.69
C THR A 179 1.59 -15.66 -26.20
N VAL A 180 1.13 -16.56 -27.06
CA VAL A 180 0.12 -17.57 -26.74
C VAL A 180 0.85 -18.87 -26.48
N LEU A 181 0.82 -19.32 -25.23
CA LEU A 181 1.44 -20.56 -24.81
C LEU A 181 0.65 -21.76 -25.34
N SER A 182 1.26 -22.95 -25.31
CA SER A 182 0.64 -24.19 -25.83
C SER A 182 -0.63 -24.60 -25.08
N ASN A 183 -0.79 -24.18 -23.84
CA ASN A 183 -1.99 -24.37 -23.02
C ASN A 183 -3.08 -23.31 -23.27
N GLY A 184 -2.85 -22.35 -24.19
CA GLY A 184 -3.78 -21.27 -24.50
C GLY A 184 -3.64 -20.01 -23.63
N THR A 185 -2.76 -20.01 -22.62
CA THR A 185 -2.47 -18.81 -21.82
C THR A 185 -1.90 -17.71 -22.71
N ILE A 186 -2.43 -16.49 -22.57
CA ILE A 186 -1.95 -15.31 -23.29
C ILE A 186 -1.07 -14.49 -22.35
N LEU A 187 0.19 -14.30 -22.76
CA LEU A 187 1.14 -13.40 -22.11
C LEU A 187 1.19 -12.09 -22.88
N LEU A 188 0.86 -10.98 -22.21
CA LEU A 188 1.00 -9.63 -22.74
C LEU A 188 2.36 -9.07 -22.34
N TRP A 189 3.17 -8.71 -23.32
CA TRP A 189 4.49 -8.14 -23.11
C TRP A 189 4.44 -6.62 -23.02
N HIS A 190 5.31 -6.05 -22.17
CA HIS A 190 5.53 -4.60 -22.05
C HIS A 190 4.25 -3.79 -21.76
N SER A 191 3.48 -4.22 -20.77
CA SER A 191 2.26 -3.49 -20.43
C SER A 191 2.56 -2.10 -19.86
N LEU A 192 2.09 -1.05 -20.54
CA LEU A 192 2.13 0.32 -20.02
C LEU A 192 1.10 0.46 -18.88
N ARG A 193 1.31 1.40 -17.95
CA ARG A 193 0.36 1.60 -16.82
C ARG A 193 -1.11 1.79 -17.25
N PRO A 194 -1.42 2.55 -18.32
CA PRO A 194 -2.77 2.60 -18.88
C PRO A 194 -3.36 1.23 -19.24
N MET A 195 -2.55 0.33 -19.78
CA MET A 195 -3.00 -1.00 -20.17
C MET A 195 -3.23 -1.90 -18.95
N GLU A 196 -2.38 -1.79 -17.92
CA GLU A 196 -2.61 -2.44 -16.62
C GLU A 196 -3.98 -2.03 -16.04
N ASP A 197 -4.27 -0.73 -15.99
CA ASP A 197 -5.55 -0.20 -15.48
C ASP A 197 -6.78 -0.76 -16.22
N LEU A 198 -6.72 -0.81 -17.56
CA LEU A 198 -7.80 -1.38 -18.39
C LEU A 198 -7.99 -2.88 -18.14
N LEU A 199 -6.89 -3.64 -18.00
CA LEU A 199 -6.99 -5.07 -17.70
C LEU A 199 -7.59 -5.33 -16.32
N TYR A 200 -7.29 -4.48 -15.34
CA TYR A 200 -7.89 -4.57 -14.01
C TYR A 200 -9.38 -4.26 -14.05
N SER A 201 -9.81 -3.18 -14.72
CA SER A 201 -11.22 -2.81 -14.79
C SER A 201 -12.08 -3.85 -15.48
N ASP A 202 -11.50 -4.55 -16.46
CA ASP A 202 -12.21 -5.50 -17.32
C ASP A 202 -12.08 -6.95 -16.84
N GLY A 203 -11.41 -7.19 -15.69
CA GLY A 203 -11.19 -8.52 -15.13
C GLY A 203 -10.29 -9.42 -15.99
N MET A 204 -9.53 -8.83 -16.91
CA MET A 204 -8.61 -9.54 -17.83
C MET A 204 -7.19 -9.66 -17.28
N PHE A 205 -6.90 -9.04 -16.13
CA PHE A 205 -5.64 -9.23 -15.42
C PHE A 205 -5.72 -10.46 -14.51
N TYR A 206 -4.92 -11.49 -14.81
CA TYR A 206 -4.72 -12.61 -13.88
C TYR A 206 -3.67 -12.28 -12.83
N GLY A 207 -2.52 -11.78 -13.30
CA GLY A 207 -1.31 -11.59 -12.52
C GLY A 207 -0.12 -11.24 -13.38
N TYR A 208 1.00 -10.89 -12.75
CA TYR A 208 2.26 -10.83 -13.47
C TYR A 208 2.83 -12.25 -13.65
N TYR A 209 3.27 -12.55 -14.87
CA TYR A 209 3.78 -13.87 -15.21
C TYR A 209 5.10 -14.16 -14.48
N THR A 210 5.17 -15.32 -13.84
CA THR A 210 6.40 -15.83 -13.22
C THR A 210 6.69 -17.26 -13.64
N ASN A 211 7.96 -17.64 -13.57
CA ASN A 211 8.45 -19.00 -13.69
C ASN A 211 9.78 -19.15 -12.93
N SER A 212 10.40 -20.32 -13.01
CA SER A 212 11.66 -20.64 -12.31
C SER A 212 12.85 -19.74 -12.67
N THR A 213 12.80 -19.05 -13.81
CA THR A 213 13.87 -18.16 -14.32
C THR A 213 13.45 -16.69 -14.43
N TRP A 214 12.15 -16.40 -14.28
CA TRP A 214 11.58 -15.07 -14.45
C TRP A 214 10.58 -14.80 -13.32
N TYR A 215 10.96 -13.97 -12.35
CA TYR A 215 10.13 -13.69 -11.19
C TYR A 215 10.48 -12.35 -10.52
N TYR A 216 9.56 -11.73 -9.80
CA TYR A 216 9.76 -10.38 -9.27
C TYR A 216 10.44 -10.39 -7.90
N PRO A 217 11.05 -9.28 -7.46
CA PRO A 217 11.59 -9.18 -6.11
C PRO A 217 10.45 -9.11 -5.09
N ASP A 218 10.67 -9.70 -3.91
CA ASP A 218 9.81 -9.51 -2.75
C ASP A 218 9.97 -8.09 -2.24
N ARG A 219 8.91 -7.54 -1.65
CA ARG A 219 8.91 -6.16 -1.17
C ARG A 219 8.08 -6.04 0.09
N ALA A 220 8.43 -5.04 0.88
CA ALA A 220 7.65 -4.57 2.01
C ALA A 220 7.65 -3.04 1.98
N ALA A 221 6.53 -2.41 2.29
CA ALA A 221 6.44 -0.96 2.33
C ALA A 221 5.58 -0.43 3.47
N ILE A 222 6.03 0.70 4.02
CA ILE A 222 5.32 1.48 5.03
C ILE A 222 4.98 2.83 4.42
N MET A 223 3.69 3.11 4.28
CA MET A 223 3.19 4.41 3.82
C MET A 223 2.76 5.26 5.02
N TRP A 224 3.29 6.47 5.12
CA TRP A 224 3.02 7.46 6.15
C TRP A 224 2.19 8.59 5.56
N TYR A 225 0.98 8.80 6.07
CA TYR A 225 0.16 9.94 5.68
C TYR A 225 0.79 11.25 6.19
N LEU A 226 0.92 12.24 5.31
CA LEU A 226 1.48 13.56 5.59
C LEU A 226 0.42 14.68 5.57
N GLY A 227 -0.80 14.36 5.16
CA GLY A 227 -1.89 15.34 5.13
C GLY A 227 -2.41 15.68 6.53
N SER A 228 -3.27 16.68 6.60
CA SER A 228 -3.96 17.04 7.85
C SER A 228 -5.18 16.13 8.08
N GLY A 229 -5.55 15.98 9.35
CA GLY A 229 -6.72 15.22 9.78
C GLY A 229 -6.58 13.70 9.69
N THR A 230 -7.68 13.00 9.93
CA THR A 230 -7.75 11.54 9.85
C THR A 230 -7.99 11.10 8.40
N PRO A 231 -7.08 10.33 7.78
CA PRO A 231 -7.28 9.85 6.43
C PRO A 231 -8.39 8.78 6.38
N THR A 232 -9.10 8.74 5.25
CA THR A 232 -10.22 7.81 5.00
C THR A 232 -9.91 6.75 3.96
N LYS A 233 -8.79 6.90 3.23
CA LYS A 233 -8.33 6.00 2.19
C LYS A 233 -6.82 5.85 2.25
N ASP A 234 -6.33 4.62 2.19
CA ASP A 234 -4.91 4.26 2.15
C ASP A 234 -4.49 3.67 0.78
N GLY A 235 -5.40 3.65 -0.19
CA GLY A 235 -5.10 3.20 -1.55
C GLY A 235 -4.29 4.23 -2.35
N MET A 236 -3.61 3.71 -3.37
CA MET A 236 -3.03 4.49 -4.46
C MET A 236 -3.82 4.18 -5.74
N ASN A 237 -4.04 5.19 -6.58
CA ASN A 237 -4.75 5.01 -7.83
C ASN A 237 -3.93 4.13 -8.77
N ILE A 238 -4.64 3.33 -9.56
CA ILE A 238 -4.13 2.78 -10.80
C ILE A 238 -4.57 3.76 -11.91
N GLY A 239 -3.77 3.89 -12.97
CA GLY A 239 -4.10 4.79 -14.06
C GLY A 239 -2.92 5.10 -14.97
N GLY A 240 -2.96 6.29 -15.57
CA GLY A 240 -1.98 6.72 -16.56
C GLY A 240 -0.61 7.07 -15.98
N LYS A 241 0.30 7.52 -16.83
CA LYS A 241 1.60 8.09 -16.42
C LYS A 241 1.44 9.44 -15.71
N TYR A 242 0.39 10.18 -16.04
CA TYR A 242 0.01 11.46 -15.47
C TYR A 242 -1.52 11.62 -15.51
N PRO A 243 -2.10 12.48 -14.67
CA PRO A 243 -3.55 12.70 -14.66
C PRO A 243 -4.03 13.27 -16.00
N GLY A 244 -5.16 12.77 -16.50
CA GLY A 244 -5.74 13.18 -17.78
C GLY A 244 -5.02 12.63 -19.02
N GLN A 245 -4.13 11.64 -18.87
CA GLN A 245 -3.47 11.03 -20.03
C GLN A 245 -4.51 10.44 -21.00
N ASN A 246 -4.46 10.83 -22.27
CA ASN A 246 -5.14 10.12 -23.34
C ASN A 246 -4.21 9.02 -23.87
N PHE A 247 -4.68 7.78 -23.83
CA PHE A 247 -3.97 6.61 -24.33
C PHE A 247 -4.93 5.76 -25.16
N ASP A 248 -4.66 5.72 -26.47
CA ASP A 248 -5.41 4.95 -27.46
C ASP A 248 -6.94 5.22 -27.45
N GLY A 249 -7.32 6.48 -27.20
CA GLY A 249 -8.72 6.93 -27.16
C GLY A 249 -9.37 6.88 -25.78
N VAL A 250 -8.69 6.33 -24.76
CA VAL A 250 -9.15 6.33 -23.36
C VAL A 250 -8.45 7.43 -22.57
N THR A 251 -9.21 8.19 -21.79
CA THR A 251 -8.65 9.21 -20.87
C THR A 251 -8.59 8.68 -19.44
N PHE A 252 -7.38 8.60 -18.90
CA PHE A 252 -7.12 8.15 -17.54
C PHE A 252 -7.19 9.34 -16.59
N LYS A 253 -8.14 9.30 -15.66
CA LYS A 253 -8.36 10.40 -14.71
C LYS A 253 -7.14 10.62 -13.82
N ASP A 254 -6.62 9.54 -13.28
CA ASP A 254 -5.57 9.56 -12.25
C ASP A 254 -4.24 9.04 -12.80
N ALA A 255 -3.14 9.45 -12.17
CA ALA A 255 -1.84 8.85 -12.43
C ALA A 255 -1.68 7.58 -11.59
N GLY A 256 -1.23 6.49 -12.20
CA GLY A 256 -0.88 5.27 -11.50
C GLY A 256 0.19 5.54 -10.45
N GLY A 257 -0.11 5.25 -9.20
CA GLY A 257 0.73 5.55 -8.04
C GLY A 257 0.40 6.85 -7.31
N SER A 258 -0.53 7.68 -7.80
CA SER A 258 -0.98 8.84 -7.03
C SER A 258 -1.81 8.40 -5.82
N LEU A 259 -1.74 9.12 -4.71
CA LEU A 259 -2.50 8.81 -3.50
C LEU A 259 -4.00 9.02 -3.75
N ALA A 260 -4.84 8.06 -3.35
CA ALA A 260 -6.29 8.14 -3.55
C ALA A 260 -7.01 9.06 -2.53
N GLN A 261 -6.37 9.35 -1.39
CA GLN A 261 -6.87 10.30 -0.39
C GLN A 261 -6.79 11.74 -0.92
N ALA A 262 -7.92 12.32 -1.29
CA ALA A 262 -8.00 13.68 -1.81
C ALA A 262 -7.42 14.72 -0.82
N GLY A 263 -6.67 15.69 -1.34
CA GLY A 263 -5.97 16.72 -0.58
C GLY A 263 -4.78 16.20 0.24
N GLY A 264 -4.46 14.91 0.13
CA GLY A 264 -3.42 14.25 0.92
C GLY A 264 -2.11 14.05 0.17
N SER A 265 -1.07 13.78 0.95
CA SER A 265 0.19 13.24 0.49
C SER A 265 0.69 12.18 1.46
N ALA A 266 1.64 11.36 1.01
CA ALA A 266 2.23 10.31 1.80
C ALA A 266 3.71 10.10 1.46
N ASN A 267 4.49 9.75 2.47
CA ASN A 267 5.84 9.22 2.32
C ASN A 267 5.79 7.69 2.35
N ILE A 268 6.54 7.00 1.50
CA ILE A 268 6.55 5.54 1.48
C ILE A 268 7.99 5.06 1.63
N TRP A 269 8.21 4.15 2.56
CA TRP A 269 9.49 3.48 2.76
C TRP A 269 9.34 2.11 2.11
N MET A 270 10.01 1.86 0.99
CA MET A 270 9.88 0.58 0.29
C MET A 270 11.20 -0.20 0.33
N TRP A 271 11.19 -1.33 1.03
CA TRP A 271 12.25 -2.32 0.92
C TRP A 271 12.00 -3.22 -0.30
N VAL A 272 13.07 -3.56 -1.02
CA VAL A 272 13.03 -4.44 -2.20
C VAL A 272 14.14 -5.48 -2.11
N SER A 273 13.78 -6.76 -2.09
CA SER A 273 14.76 -7.85 -2.12
C SER A 273 15.60 -7.76 -3.39
N GLY A 274 16.93 -7.86 -3.25
CA GLY A 274 17.85 -7.80 -4.40
C GLY A 274 18.03 -6.42 -5.04
N ALA A 275 17.50 -5.35 -4.43
CA ALA A 275 17.88 -3.99 -4.82
C ALA A 275 18.22 -3.09 -3.63
N THR A 276 17.55 -3.22 -2.48
CA THR A 276 17.82 -2.37 -1.32
C THR A 276 18.27 -3.16 -0.09
N TRP A 277 18.60 -4.44 -0.28
CA TRP A 277 19.04 -5.34 0.75
C TRP A 277 20.55 -5.48 0.70
N ASN A 278 21.25 -5.04 1.75
CA ASN A 278 22.69 -5.10 1.69
C ASN A 278 23.26 -6.48 1.93
N ASN A 279 23.36 -7.23 0.84
CA ASN A 279 24.00 -8.53 0.81
C ASN A 279 24.63 -8.76 -0.56
N SER A 280 25.93 -8.54 -0.71
CA SER A 280 26.64 -8.75 -1.98
C SER A 280 26.60 -10.19 -2.52
N THR A 281 26.21 -11.18 -1.70
CA THR A 281 26.02 -12.57 -2.13
C THR A 281 24.66 -12.80 -2.80
N TYR A 282 23.61 -12.11 -2.34
CA TYR A 282 22.22 -12.32 -2.78
C TYR A 282 21.56 -11.10 -3.43
N ASP A 283 22.23 -9.94 -3.45
CA ASP A 283 21.74 -8.69 -4.01
C ASP A 283 22.63 -8.27 -5.21
N PRO A 284 22.09 -8.36 -6.43
CA PRO A 284 22.83 -8.06 -7.63
C PRO A 284 23.15 -6.56 -7.78
N ALA A 285 22.36 -5.66 -7.18
CA ALA A 285 22.61 -4.22 -7.22
C ALA A 285 23.80 -3.81 -6.34
N PHE A 286 23.92 -4.39 -5.15
CA PHE A 286 25.10 -4.21 -4.30
C PHE A 286 26.34 -4.90 -4.89
N LYS A 287 26.21 -6.12 -5.42
CA LYS A 287 27.31 -6.81 -6.12
C LYS A 287 27.87 -6.01 -7.30
N ALA A 288 27.00 -5.29 -8.01
CA ALA A 288 27.36 -4.45 -9.14
C ALA A 288 27.79 -3.01 -8.74
N ASN A 289 27.87 -2.71 -7.44
CA ASN A 289 28.19 -1.39 -6.89
C ASN A 289 27.31 -0.26 -7.46
N ILE A 290 26.04 -0.56 -7.79
CA ILE A 290 25.12 0.45 -8.35
C ILE A 290 24.92 1.59 -7.35
N TRP A 291 24.76 1.23 -6.07
CA TRP A 291 24.53 2.19 -5.01
C TRP A 291 25.77 2.96 -4.61
N GLN A 292 26.97 2.57 -5.00
CA GLN A 292 28.20 3.32 -4.67
C GLN A 292 28.59 4.30 -5.78
N ASN A 293 27.84 4.35 -6.88
CA ASN A 293 28.20 5.14 -8.05
C ASN A 293 27.57 6.54 -8.03
N GLU A 294 28.41 7.55 -7.91
CA GLU A 294 28.03 8.97 -7.90
C GLU A 294 27.61 9.50 -9.28
N SER A 295 27.89 8.76 -10.37
CA SER A 295 27.86 9.29 -11.74
C SER A 295 26.47 9.67 -12.27
N LEU A 296 25.40 9.14 -11.68
CA LEU A 296 24.03 9.39 -12.16
C LEU A 296 23.39 10.65 -11.55
N THR A 297 23.89 11.10 -10.40
CA THR A 297 23.33 12.25 -9.65
C THR A 297 24.35 13.29 -9.25
N GLY A 298 25.65 12.97 -9.34
CA GLY A 298 26.70 13.76 -8.71
C GLY A 298 26.71 13.69 -7.19
N LEU A 299 25.93 12.76 -6.57
CA LEU A 299 25.83 12.60 -5.12
C LEU A 299 26.52 11.32 -4.64
N PRO A 300 27.29 11.37 -3.53
CA PRO A 300 27.84 10.20 -2.88
C PRO A 300 26.71 9.37 -2.24
N TYR A 301 26.36 8.26 -2.86
CA TYR A 301 25.50 7.24 -2.25
C TYR A 301 26.36 6.26 -1.44
N VAL A 302 27.03 6.74 -0.41
CA VAL A 302 27.92 5.89 0.40
C VAL A 302 27.24 5.57 1.72
N ASP A 303 27.01 4.28 1.97
CA ASP A 303 26.78 3.80 3.34
C ASP A 303 28.11 3.42 3.99
N PRO A 304 28.60 4.19 4.97
CA PRO A 304 29.85 3.87 5.65
C PRO A 304 29.78 2.59 6.50
N ASN A 305 28.58 2.07 6.76
CA ASN A 305 28.33 0.93 7.65
C ASN A 305 27.70 -0.26 6.94
N ASP A 306 27.59 -0.22 5.61
CA ASP A 306 27.10 -1.34 4.82
C ASP A 306 25.70 -1.79 5.32
N HIS A 307 24.72 -0.88 5.42
CA HIS A 307 23.31 -1.23 5.61
C HIS A 307 22.55 -1.32 4.28
N GLY A 308 21.42 -2.03 4.32
CA GLY A 308 20.38 -1.86 3.30
C GLY A 308 19.68 -0.52 3.46
N PHE A 309 18.81 -0.20 2.51
CA PHE A 309 17.97 1.00 2.60
C PHE A 309 16.51 0.74 2.21
N ALA A 310 15.66 1.72 2.42
CA ALA A 310 14.31 1.74 1.86
C ALA A 310 14.27 2.84 0.79
N VAL A 311 13.70 2.54 -0.39
CA VAL A 311 13.47 3.55 -1.40
C VAL A 311 12.51 4.59 -0.81
N PRO A 312 12.94 5.85 -0.66
CA PRO A 312 12.10 6.90 -0.08
C PRO A 312 11.22 7.47 -1.19
N LEU A 313 9.95 7.08 -1.22
CA LEU A 313 8.99 7.58 -2.19
C LEU A 313 8.10 8.65 -1.56
N TYR A 314 7.57 9.52 -2.40
CA TYR A 314 6.56 10.50 -2.06
C TYR A 314 5.41 10.39 -3.05
N SER A 315 4.19 10.31 -2.56
CA SER A 315 2.99 10.33 -3.40
C SER A 315 2.02 11.39 -2.93
N ASN A 316 1.35 12.02 -3.88
CA ASN A 316 0.25 12.95 -3.66
C ASN A 316 -0.86 12.64 -4.67
N ASN A 317 -1.90 13.47 -4.76
CA ASN A 317 -2.98 13.21 -5.71
C ASN A 317 -2.59 13.33 -7.20
N THR A 318 -1.39 13.83 -7.52
CA THR A 318 -0.97 14.03 -8.92
C THR A 318 -0.01 12.96 -9.44
N ASN A 319 0.90 12.44 -8.61
CA ASN A 319 1.84 11.39 -9.01
C ASN A 319 2.54 10.74 -7.81
N MET A 320 3.42 9.77 -8.11
CA MET A 320 4.45 9.25 -7.23
C MET A 320 5.83 9.69 -7.72
N TYR A 321 6.69 9.99 -6.76
CA TYR A 321 8.01 10.59 -6.93
C TYR A 321 9.00 9.88 -6.03
N GLU A 322 10.28 10.04 -6.35
CA GLU A 322 11.36 9.68 -5.44
C GLU A 322 11.81 10.91 -4.67
N VAL A 323 12.00 10.74 -3.36
CA VAL A 323 12.60 11.77 -2.52
C VAL A 323 14.10 11.61 -2.67
N ASP A 324 14.76 12.47 -3.45
CA ASP A 324 16.23 12.57 -3.51
C ASP A 324 16.96 11.32 -4.00
N THR A 325 16.49 10.77 -5.10
CA THR A 325 17.21 9.73 -5.84
C THR A 325 17.46 10.21 -7.27
N ALA A 326 18.27 9.47 -8.03
CA ALA A 326 18.55 9.78 -9.45
C ALA A 326 17.32 9.72 -10.37
N GLY A 327 16.16 9.38 -9.84
CA GLY A 327 14.99 9.07 -10.62
C GLY A 327 15.04 7.67 -11.22
N ILE A 328 15.64 6.73 -10.47
CA ILE A 328 15.82 5.35 -10.87
C ILE A 328 14.44 4.70 -11.03
N TRP A 329 13.56 4.81 -10.02
CA TRP A 329 12.22 4.22 -10.07
C TRP A 329 11.14 5.21 -10.52
N TYR A 330 11.20 6.48 -10.11
CA TYR A 330 10.21 7.51 -10.45
C TYR A 330 10.88 8.86 -10.62
N THR A 331 10.23 9.82 -11.26
CA THR A 331 10.78 11.18 -11.36
C THR A 331 11.09 11.74 -9.95
N PRO A 332 12.28 12.31 -9.73
CA PRO A 332 12.61 12.93 -8.45
C PRO A 332 11.66 14.08 -8.11
N ILE A 333 11.35 14.25 -6.83
CA ILE A 333 10.48 15.35 -6.36
C ILE A 333 11.15 16.73 -6.48
N LYS A 334 12.49 16.76 -6.45
CA LYS A 334 13.34 17.94 -6.64
C LYS A 334 14.55 17.55 -7.48
N SER A 335 15.07 18.49 -8.25
CA SER A 335 16.30 18.32 -9.05
C SER A 335 17.59 18.60 -8.27
N GLU A 336 17.50 19.24 -7.10
CA GLU A 336 18.63 19.61 -6.24
C GLU A 336 18.16 19.94 -4.80
N GLY A 337 19.12 20.07 -3.87
CA GLY A 337 18.87 20.56 -2.50
C GLY A 337 18.38 19.48 -1.52
N LEU A 338 18.19 18.27 -1.99
CA LEU A 338 18.14 17.08 -1.16
C LEU A 338 19.40 16.30 -1.51
N ASN A 339 20.27 16.06 -0.55
CA ASN A 339 21.51 15.30 -0.76
C ASN A 339 21.60 14.24 0.36
N GLY A 340 21.26 12.99 0.09
CA GLY A 340 21.54 11.86 0.98
C GLY A 340 20.36 11.01 1.45
N SER A 341 19.23 10.99 0.74
CA SER A 341 18.04 10.26 1.24
C SER A 341 18.10 8.74 1.12
N LEU A 342 18.85 8.18 0.16
CA LEU A 342 18.82 6.73 -0.09
C LEU A 342 19.13 5.99 1.20
N PHE A 343 20.18 6.40 1.92
CA PHE A 343 20.54 5.84 3.22
C PHE A 343 20.02 6.66 4.41
N PHE A 344 18.92 7.40 4.25
CA PHE A 344 18.27 8.06 5.38
C PHE A 344 17.33 7.12 6.14
N ILE A 345 16.74 6.16 5.43
CA ILE A 345 15.95 5.08 6.00
C ILE A 345 16.73 3.80 5.79
N TRP A 346 17.38 3.33 6.85
CA TRP A 346 18.14 2.10 6.81
C TRP A 346 17.22 0.89 6.88
N THR A 347 17.65 -0.17 6.22
CA THR A 347 16.98 -1.46 6.32
C THR A 347 17.97 -2.58 6.59
N GLY A 348 17.50 -3.58 7.32
CA GLY A 348 18.10 -4.89 7.42
C GLY A 348 17.04 -5.92 7.03
N ALA A 349 17.44 -6.99 6.36
CA ALA A 349 16.53 -8.10 6.09
C ALA A 349 17.23 -9.44 6.28
N LYS A 350 16.47 -10.43 6.77
CA LYS A 350 16.87 -11.84 6.74
C LYS A 350 15.67 -12.71 6.40
N TYR A 351 15.96 -13.86 5.82
CA TYR A 351 14.96 -14.90 5.58
C TYR A 351 15.26 -16.10 6.47
N GLU A 352 14.31 -16.48 7.31
CA GLU A 352 14.45 -17.55 8.28
C GLU A 352 13.09 -18.23 8.52
N ASN A 353 13.08 -19.57 8.60
CA ASN A 353 11.89 -20.36 8.90
C ASN A 353 10.66 -20.04 8.03
N GLY A 354 10.84 -19.85 6.72
CA GLY A 354 9.73 -19.57 5.81
C GLY A 354 9.27 -18.11 5.79
N SER A 355 9.93 -17.22 6.53
CA SER A 355 9.52 -15.82 6.65
C SER A 355 10.63 -14.86 6.25
N TRP A 356 10.24 -13.74 5.66
CA TRP A 356 11.06 -12.54 5.68
C TRP A 356 10.90 -11.85 7.05
N ILE A 357 12.02 -11.34 7.56
CA ILE A 357 12.08 -10.45 8.72
C ILE A 357 12.84 -9.21 8.25
N VAL A 358 12.16 -8.06 8.24
CA VAL A 358 12.69 -6.79 7.74
C VAL A 358 12.64 -5.75 8.85
N GLU A 359 13.75 -5.07 9.12
CA GLU A 359 13.84 -4.01 10.10
C GLU A 359 14.12 -2.69 9.39
N PHE A 360 13.25 -1.71 9.57
CA PHE A 360 13.41 -0.33 9.12
C PHE A 360 13.89 0.52 10.28
N ALA A 361 14.92 1.35 10.07
CA ALA A 361 15.43 2.28 11.06
C ALA A 361 15.65 3.65 10.45
N ARG A 362 15.18 4.70 11.13
CA ARG A 362 15.51 6.08 10.75
C ARG A 362 15.46 7.06 11.93
N PRO A 363 16.09 8.24 11.81
CA PRO A 363 15.90 9.31 12.78
C PRO A 363 14.43 9.72 12.91
N LEU A 364 14.04 10.14 14.12
CA LEU A 364 12.70 10.67 14.39
C LEU A 364 12.46 12.00 13.67
N THR A 365 13.46 12.88 13.71
CA THR A 365 13.45 14.19 13.05
C THR A 365 14.14 14.12 11.70
N VAL A 366 13.61 14.84 10.72
CA VAL A 366 14.21 14.97 9.39
C VAL A 366 14.79 16.38 9.20
N PRO A 367 15.79 16.58 8.33
CA PRO A 367 16.25 17.94 8.00
C PRO A 367 15.13 18.78 7.37
N SER A 368 15.21 20.11 7.48
CA SER A 368 14.17 21.05 7.01
C SER A 368 13.73 20.82 5.57
N ASP A 369 14.66 20.46 4.69
CA ASP A 369 14.36 20.24 3.26
C ASP A 369 13.53 18.98 2.99
N TYR A 370 13.50 18.04 3.94
CA TYR A 370 12.77 16.77 3.89
C TYR A 370 11.39 16.82 4.55
N GLU A 371 11.13 17.79 5.42
CA GLU A 371 9.87 17.89 6.19
C GLU A 371 8.60 17.86 5.32
N PRO A 372 8.56 18.45 4.11
CA PRO A 372 7.38 18.36 3.24
C PRO A 372 7.11 16.94 2.70
N PHE A 373 8.11 16.07 2.72
CA PHE A 373 8.09 14.77 2.04
C PHE A 373 8.27 13.59 2.99
N MET A 374 8.52 13.84 4.27
CA MET A 374 8.75 12.83 5.31
C MET A 374 8.17 13.31 6.64
N PRO A 375 7.60 12.43 7.48
CA PRO A 375 7.02 12.86 8.75
C PRO A 375 8.14 13.31 9.71
N ASN A 376 7.89 14.33 10.53
CA ASN A 376 8.68 14.59 11.73
C ASN A 376 8.01 13.87 12.91
N ILE A 377 8.66 12.84 13.44
CA ILE A 377 8.08 11.94 14.44
C ILE A 377 8.41 12.44 15.85
N SER A 378 7.39 12.62 16.68
CA SER A 378 7.55 13.09 18.07
C SER A 378 6.44 12.54 18.97
N ILE A 379 6.71 12.56 20.28
CA ILE A 379 5.79 12.09 21.32
C ILE A 379 4.56 13.00 21.37
N GLY A 380 3.39 12.43 21.63
CA GLY A 380 2.14 13.17 21.78
C GLY A 380 1.40 13.43 20.47
N ASN A 381 1.93 12.95 19.35
CA ASN A 381 1.29 13.02 18.04
C ASN A 381 0.84 11.63 17.58
N THR A 382 -0.31 11.59 16.91
CA THR A 382 -0.84 10.41 16.22
C THR A 382 -0.42 10.46 14.75
N TYR A 383 0.23 9.39 14.30
CA TYR A 383 0.58 9.18 12.89
C TYR A 383 -0.36 8.14 12.28
N TYR A 384 -0.52 8.22 10.96
CA TYR A 384 -1.32 7.26 10.20
C TYR A 384 -0.42 6.52 9.22
N VAL A 385 -0.32 5.20 9.40
CA VAL A 385 0.51 4.32 8.57
C VAL A 385 -0.30 3.22 7.89
N ALA A 386 0.11 2.84 6.69
CA ALA A 386 -0.46 1.72 5.94
C ALA A 386 0.69 0.81 5.48
N PHE A 387 0.41 -0.47 5.28
CA PHE A 387 1.44 -1.46 4.94
C PHE A 387 1.12 -2.13 3.61
N ALA A 388 2.17 -2.51 2.89
CA ALA A 388 2.08 -3.32 1.70
C ALA A 388 3.18 -4.39 1.65
N VAL A 389 2.84 -5.57 1.17
CA VAL A 389 3.76 -6.70 0.98
C VAL A 389 3.57 -7.31 -0.40
N TRP A 390 4.67 -7.75 -1.00
CA TRP A 390 4.69 -8.44 -2.28
C TRP A 390 5.46 -9.75 -2.16
N GLN A 391 4.84 -10.85 -2.59
CA GLN A 391 5.49 -12.13 -2.87
C GLN A 391 5.84 -12.21 -4.36
N GLY A 392 7.01 -11.68 -4.72
CA GLY A 392 7.44 -11.46 -6.08
C GLY A 392 7.59 -12.73 -6.91
N LYS A 393 7.98 -13.83 -6.28
CA LYS A 393 8.08 -15.12 -6.98
C LYS A 393 6.73 -15.73 -7.34
N LEU A 394 5.68 -15.35 -6.62
CA LEU A 394 4.32 -15.80 -6.85
C LEU A 394 3.48 -14.83 -7.71
N GLY A 395 4.09 -13.76 -8.23
CA GLY A 395 3.45 -12.85 -9.19
C GLY A 395 3.02 -11.50 -8.64
N GLU A 396 3.17 -11.23 -7.34
CA GLU A 396 2.92 -9.88 -6.80
C GLU A 396 4.08 -8.94 -7.13
N THR A 397 3.82 -7.85 -7.86
CA THR A 397 4.79 -6.78 -8.07
C THR A 397 4.08 -5.47 -8.36
N LEU A 398 4.74 -4.33 -8.13
CA LEU A 398 4.23 -3.00 -8.47
C LEU A 398 2.82 -2.73 -7.90
N PHE A 399 1.79 -2.77 -8.74
CA PHE A 399 0.40 -2.54 -8.41
C PHE A 399 -0.34 -3.80 -7.99
N ASP A 400 0.26 -4.98 -8.04
CA ASP A 400 -0.33 -6.21 -7.52
C ASP A 400 0.33 -6.61 -6.20
N LYS A 401 -0.43 -6.58 -5.10
CA LYS A 401 0.08 -6.70 -3.73
C LYS A 401 -0.98 -6.94 -2.68
N SER A 402 -0.49 -7.34 -1.51
CA SER A 402 -1.22 -7.37 -0.25
C SER A 402 -1.10 -6.02 0.47
N ILE A 403 -2.21 -5.41 0.89
CA ILE A 403 -2.23 -4.10 1.57
C ILE A 403 -3.14 -4.09 2.80
N THR A 404 -2.90 -3.17 3.74
CA THR A 404 -3.92 -2.80 4.73
C THR A 404 -5.20 -2.30 4.05
N SER A 405 -6.35 -2.46 4.71
CA SER A 405 -7.64 -1.95 4.21
C SER A 405 -7.93 -0.50 4.61
N SER A 406 -7.11 0.05 5.51
CA SER A 406 -7.21 1.42 6.02
C SER A 406 -5.91 1.80 6.71
N PHE A 407 -5.62 3.11 6.78
CA PHE A 407 -4.58 3.63 7.64
C PHE A 407 -4.78 3.21 9.11
N LEU A 408 -3.69 2.83 9.75
CA LEU A 408 -3.60 2.43 11.14
C LEU A 408 -2.95 3.56 11.95
N THR A 409 -3.41 3.75 13.18
CA THR A 409 -2.82 4.73 14.11
C THR A 409 -1.51 4.21 14.69
N LEU A 410 -0.48 5.07 14.69
CA LEU A 410 0.85 4.81 15.25
C LEU A 410 1.26 5.95 16.17
N GLU A 411 1.70 5.63 17.39
CA GLU A 411 2.10 6.63 18.40
C GLU A 411 3.34 6.19 19.18
N LEU A 412 4.22 7.14 19.49
CA LEU A 412 5.34 6.92 20.40
C LEU A 412 4.84 6.86 21.83
N VAL A 413 5.06 5.71 22.49
CA VAL A 413 4.70 5.52 23.89
C VAL A 413 5.94 5.56 24.78
N THR A 414 5.82 6.22 25.93
CA THR A 414 6.91 6.37 26.92
C THR A 414 6.96 5.22 27.92
N THR A 415 5.90 4.43 27.99
CA THR A 415 5.84 3.23 28.81
C THR A 415 6.55 2.07 28.11
N PRO A 416 7.37 1.27 28.80
CA PRO A 416 7.90 0.02 28.27
C PRO A 416 6.77 -0.94 27.86
N PRO A 417 7.06 -1.97 27.03
CA PRO A 417 6.08 -2.99 26.71
C PRO A 417 5.60 -3.67 28.00
N THR A 418 4.29 -3.70 28.23
CA THR A 418 3.72 -4.56 29.26
C THR A 418 3.82 -6.00 28.76
N THR A 419 4.61 -6.82 29.45
CA THR A 419 4.71 -8.26 29.22
C THR A 419 3.33 -8.88 29.35
N THR A 420 2.64 -9.05 28.23
CA THR A 420 1.35 -9.73 28.18
C THR A 420 1.57 -11.06 27.49
N THR A 421 1.45 -12.13 28.27
CA THR A 421 1.40 -13.51 27.80
C THR A 421 0.38 -13.63 26.68
N THR A 422 0.80 -14.18 25.54
CA THR A 422 -0.04 -14.47 24.38
C THR A 422 -1.25 -15.28 24.85
N THR A 423 -2.39 -14.62 25.05
CA THR A 423 -3.67 -15.30 25.12
C THR A 423 -4.08 -15.48 23.67
N THR A 424 -3.99 -16.72 23.19
CA THR A 424 -4.67 -17.14 21.96
C THR A 424 -6.17 -16.99 22.17
N THR A 425 -6.68 -15.78 21.95
CA THR A 425 -8.11 -15.59 21.78
C THR A 425 -8.45 -16.21 20.43
N SER A 426 -8.88 -17.47 20.47
CA SER A 426 -9.67 -18.05 19.39
C SER A 426 -10.85 -17.10 19.19
N VAL A 427 -10.84 -16.36 18.08
CA VAL A 427 -11.97 -15.54 17.67
C VAL A 427 -13.09 -16.50 17.33
N SER A 428 -13.90 -16.80 18.33
CA SER A 428 -15.26 -17.27 18.11
C SER A 428 -15.93 -16.15 17.33
N VAL A 429 -16.45 -16.48 16.14
CA VAL A 429 -17.18 -15.56 15.28
C VAL A 429 -18.47 -15.15 16.01
N THR A 430 -18.38 -14.17 16.89
CA THR A 430 -19.51 -13.34 17.25
C THR A 430 -19.39 -12.11 16.39
N SER A 431 -20.31 -12.01 15.43
CA SER A 431 -20.56 -10.84 14.59
C SER A 431 -20.69 -9.58 15.46
N ALA A 432 -19.55 -8.94 15.74
CA ALA A 432 -19.51 -7.61 16.32
C ALA A 432 -19.91 -6.63 15.24
N VAL A 433 -21.18 -6.25 15.26
CA VAL A 433 -21.75 -5.19 14.43
C VAL A 433 -20.87 -3.95 14.60
N PRO A 434 -20.36 -3.33 13.50
CA PRO A 434 -19.51 -2.16 13.59
C PRO A 434 -20.16 -1.08 14.48
N PRO A 435 -19.42 -0.34 15.30
CA PRO A 435 -20.01 0.64 16.23
C PRO A 435 -20.96 1.60 15.51
N ALA A 436 -20.60 2.06 14.31
CA ALA A 436 -21.46 2.91 13.48
C ALA A 436 -22.83 2.26 13.16
N THR A 437 -22.86 0.97 12.89
CA THR A 437 -24.09 0.22 12.58
C THR A 437 -24.90 -0.06 13.85
N LEU A 438 -24.25 -0.26 15.00
CA LEU A 438 -24.92 -0.36 16.30
C LEU A 438 -25.57 0.99 16.67
N TYR A 439 -24.87 2.11 16.46
CA TYR A 439 -25.39 3.46 16.71
C TYR A 439 -26.58 3.80 15.80
N VAL A 440 -26.50 3.53 14.49
CA VAL A 440 -27.62 3.75 13.56
C VAL A 440 -28.82 2.88 13.92
N THR A 441 -28.58 1.63 14.35
CA THR A 441 -29.66 0.73 14.76
C THR A 441 -30.32 1.19 16.06
N ILE A 442 -29.54 1.57 17.08
CA ILE A 442 -30.06 2.09 18.36
C ILE A 442 -30.83 3.39 18.13
N VAL A 443 -30.27 4.33 17.37
CA VAL A 443 -30.94 5.61 17.04
C VAL A 443 -32.23 5.35 16.25
N GLY A 444 -32.19 4.46 15.25
CA GLY A 444 -33.37 4.06 14.49
C GLY A 444 -34.47 3.41 15.35
N VAL A 445 -34.09 2.52 16.27
CA VAL A 445 -35.04 1.87 17.20
C VAL A 445 -35.64 2.88 18.18
N VAL A 446 -34.85 3.81 18.71
CA VAL A 446 -35.34 4.87 19.60
C VAL A 446 -36.31 5.80 18.86
N ILE A 447 -35.99 6.20 17.63
CA ILE A 447 -36.89 7.01 16.79
C ILE A 447 -38.20 6.26 16.52
N ALA A 448 -38.13 4.95 16.19
CA ALA A 448 -39.31 4.14 15.92
C ALA A 448 -40.21 3.97 17.16
N LEU A 449 -39.62 3.72 18.33
CA LEU A 449 -40.35 3.60 19.60
C LEU A 449 -41.01 4.91 20.00
N VAL A 450 -40.32 6.05 19.82
CA VAL A 450 -40.88 7.37 20.10
C VAL A 450 -41.99 7.72 19.11
N ALA A 451 -41.83 7.41 17.82
CA ALA A 451 -42.89 7.58 16.82
C ALA A 451 -44.13 6.76 17.18
N LEU A 452 -43.97 5.52 17.66
CA LEU A 452 -45.06 4.67 18.16
C LEU A 452 -45.74 5.27 19.40
N VAL A 453 -45.00 5.85 20.33
CA VAL A 453 -45.56 6.54 21.51
C VAL A 453 -46.32 7.80 21.10
N ILE A 454 -45.81 8.58 20.15
CA ILE A 454 -46.50 9.76 19.62
C ILE A 454 -47.79 9.34 18.91
N LEU A 455 -47.74 8.33 18.04
CA LEU A 455 -48.92 7.78 17.37
C LEU A 455 -49.94 7.27 18.39
N TYR A 456 -49.50 6.58 19.44
CA TYR A 456 -50.36 6.14 20.52
C TYR A 456 -51.02 7.31 21.27
N VAL A 457 -50.28 8.37 21.61
CA VAL A 457 -50.82 9.54 22.33
C VAL A 457 -51.74 10.42 21.47
N VAL A 458 -51.49 10.45 20.15
CA VAL A 458 -52.29 11.21 19.17
C VAL A 458 -53.57 10.47 18.79
N PHE A 459 -53.53 9.14 18.61
CA PHE A 459 -54.65 8.35 18.11
C PHE A 459 -55.44 7.57 19.17
N ARG A 460 -55.01 7.58 20.44
CA ARG A 460 -55.83 7.07 21.54
C ARG A 460 -56.98 8.05 21.82
N ARG A 461 -58.22 7.60 21.57
CA ARG A 461 -59.46 8.29 21.95
C ARG A 461 -59.50 8.58 23.44
#